data_AF-A0A7G8JR41-F1
#
_entry.id   AF-A0A7G8JR41-F1
#
_cell.length_a   1.000
_cell.length_b   1.000
_cell.length_c   1.000
_cell.angle_alpha   90.00
_cell.angle_beta   90.00
_cell.angle_gamma   90.00
#
_symmetry.space_group_name_H-M   'P 1'
#
loop_
_entity.id
_entity.type
_entity.pdbx_description
1 polymer ?
#
loop_
_entity_poly.entity_id
_entity_poly.type
_entity_poly.pdbx_seq_one_letter_code
_entity_poly.pdbx_strand_id
1 'polypeptide(L)'
;MCLQPVPRQIFAVLLIAMIAGTHADAKPSRPRDTPILTSVSDLALLGPKVRPLSQRLWPIRRGERIRLEYPLPYLAQEVSPYGWRFSDHRGKWRLHTGHDLIAPAGTGVLAALSGKALMVQPISGYGLTVVLDHGNGWQTLYAHLLRARIRPGQLIQTGDLIGNVGKSGHASTAHLHFELRRFKNGQMMAIDPAPLLQLRKTSRR
;
A
#
# COMPACT_ATOMS: atom_id res chain seq x y z
N MET A 1 63.39 21.97 68.37
CA MET A 1 62.62 22.81 67.42
C MET A 1 63.11 22.50 66.01
N CYS A 2 62.44 21.58 65.30
CA CYS A 2 62.48 21.47 63.84
C CYS A 2 61.42 20.45 63.42
N LEU A 3 60.44 20.93 62.67
CA LEU A 3 59.26 20.20 62.20
C LEU A 3 59.60 19.28 61.02
N GLN A 4 58.76 18.26 60.89
CA GLN A 4 58.87 17.06 60.04
C GLN A 4 58.70 17.32 58.53
N PRO A 5 59.15 16.40 57.66
CA PRO A 5 58.92 16.48 56.22
C PRO A 5 57.49 16.06 55.83
N VAL A 6 56.94 16.78 54.86
CA VAL A 6 55.60 16.61 54.28
C VAL A 6 55.59 15.48 53.25
N PRO A 7 54.60 14.57 53.21
CA PRO A 7 54.49 13.58 52.16
C PRO A 7 53.84 14.19 50.90
N ARG A 8 54.48 13.98 49.74
CA ARG A 8 53.91 14.31 48.42
C ARG A 8 52.76 13.34 48.11
N GLN A 9 51.54 13.86 48.10
CA GLN A 9 50.37 13.17 47.57
C GLN A 9 50.51 13.00 46.06
N ILE A 10 50.56 11.76 45.58
CA ILE A 10 50.42 11.43 44.16
C ILE A 10 48.91 11.39 43.88
N PHE A 11 48.39 12.43 43.24
CA PHE A 11 47.04 12.42 42.67
C PHE A 11 47.04 11.49 41.45
N ALA A 12 46.52 10.28 41.61
CA ALA A 12 46.14 9.43 40.48
C ALA A 12 44.87 10.02 39.84
N VAL A 13 45.04 10.80 38.78
CA VAL A 13 43.93 11.21 37.91
C VAL A 13 43.53 9.99 37.09
N LEU A 14 42.50 9.29 37.55
CA LEU A 14 41.86 8.22 36.80
C LEU A 14 41.07 8.86 35.64
N LEU A 15 41.70 8.97 34.47
CA LEU A 15 41.03 9.35 33.24
C LEU A 15 40.11 8.19 32.81
N ILE A 16 38.86 8.19 33.28
CA ILE A 16 37.82 7.33 32.72
C ILE A 16 37.55 7.86 31.31
N ALA A 17 38.15 7.22 30.31
CA ALA A 17 37.76 7.39 28.93
C ALA A 17 36.31 6.89 28.82
N MET A 18 35.37 7.81 28.77
CA MET A 18 34.02 7.54 28.28
C MET A 18 34.19 7.12 26.82
N ILE A 19 34.24 5.81 26.59
CA ILE A 19 34.02 5.26 25.24
C ILE A 19 32.56 5.58 24.95
N ALA A 20 32.33 6.74 24.34
CA ALA A 20 31.12 7.00 23.57
C ALA A 20 31.17 6.03 22.39
N GLY A 21 30.78 4.78 22.66
CA GLY A 21 30.48 3.81 21.63
C GLY A 21 29.37 4.42 20.81
N THR A 22 29.70 4.84 19.61
CA THR A 22 28.76 5.25 18.58
C THR A 22 27.74 4.14 18.45
N HIS A 23 26.55 4.32 19.03
CA HIS A 23 25.41 3.50 18.65
C HIS A 23 25.12 3.84 17.20
N ALA A 24 25.66 3.04 16.28
CA ALA A 24 25.09 2.93 14.97
C ALA A 24 23.62 2.60 15.20
N ASP A 25 22.73 3.55 14.91
CA ASP A 25 21.30 3.45 15.15
C ASP A 25 20.76 2.16 14.54
N ALA A 26 20.66 1.11 15.37
CA ALA A 26 20.09 -0.14 14.95
C ALA A 26 18.64 0.12 14.57
N LYS A 27 18.25 -0.27 13.35
CA LYS A 27 16.88 -0.10 12.87
C LYS A 27 15.90 -0.62 13.94
N PRO A 28 14.83 0.12 14.27
CA PRO A 28 13.86 -0.33 15.26
C PRO A 28 13.31 -1.69 14.86
N SER A 29 12.98 -2.52 15.85
CA SER A 29 12.47 -3.87 15.61
C SER A 29 11.18 -3.84 14.78
N ARG A 30 11.03 -4.81 13.87
CA ARG A 30 9.83 -4.95 13.04
C ARG A 30 8.63 -5.22 13.94
N PRO A 31 7.49 -4.54 13.76
CA PRO A 31 6.27 -4.89 14.46
C PRO A 31 5.88 -6.34 14.16
N ARG A 32 5.47 -7.08 15.19
CA ARG A 32 5.19 -8.52 15.10
C ARG A 32 3.94 -8.82 14.27
N ASP A 33 2.88 -8.05 14.49
CA ASP A 33 1.58 -8.31 13.86
C ASP A 33 1.34 -7.37 12.67
N THR A 34 0.85 -7.93 11.57
CA THR A 34 0.37 -7.15 10.42
C THR A 34 -1.11 -6.83 10.61
N PRO A 35 -1.51 -5.55 10.66
CA PRO A 35 -2.91 -5.19 10.92
C PRO A 35 -3.84 -5.67 9.81
N ILE A 36 -4.93 -6.33 10.20
CA ILE A 36 -5.98 -6.80 9.27
C ILE A 36 -6.72 -5.60 8.62
N LEU A 37 -6.80 -4.48 9.34
CA LEU A 37 -7.43 -3.24 8.89
C LEU A 37 -6.49 -2.06 9.16
N THR A 38 -6.23 -1.26 8.13
CA THR A 38 -5.34 -0.09 8.25
C THR A 38 -6.01 1.16 7.71
N SER A 39 -6.09 2.21 8.52
CA SER A 39 -6.67 3.48 8.10
C SER A 39 -5.83 4.10 6.98
N VAL A 40 -6.49 4.49 5.90
CA VAL A 40 -5.91 5.14 4.73
C VAL A 40 -6.73 6.36 4.34
N SER A 41 -6.11 7.28 3.61
CA SER A 41 -6.83 8.42 3.02
C SER A 41 -7.90 7.94 2.03
N ASP A 42 -9.09 8.53 2.10
CA ASP A 42 -10.12 8.35 1.08
C ASP A 42 -9.76 9.15 -0.18
N LEU A 43 -9.11 8.47 -1.12
CA LEU A 43 -8.60 9.11 -2.34
C LEU A 43 -9.71 9.56 -3.28
N ALA A 44 -10.92 8.98 -3.18
CA ALA A 44 -12.04 9.39 -4.01
C ALA A 44 -12.48 10.84 -3.73
N LEU A 45 -12.14 11.39 -2.55
CA LEU A 45 -12.42 12.78 -2.18
C LEU A 45 -11.51 13.80 -2.90
N LEU A 46 -10.39 13.35 -3.47
CA LEU A 46 -9.44 14.21 -4.17
C LEU A 46 -9.83 14.46 -5.64
N GLY A 47 -10.82 13.74 -6.15
CA GLY A 47 -11.27 13.79 -7.56
C GLY A 47 -12.59 14.54 -7.75
N PRO A 48 -13.13 14.56 -8.98
CA PRO A 48 -14.46 15.10 -9.23
C PRO A 48 -15.51 14.34 -8.40
N LYS A 49 -16.56 15.06 -7.96
CA LYS A 49 -17.67 14.45 -7.21
C LYS A 49 -18.49 13.52 -8.09
N VAL A 50 -18.11 12.24 -8.12
CA VAL A 50 -18.86 11.18 -8.78
C VAL A 50 -19.90 10.61 -7.81
N ARG A 51 -21.14 10.46 -8.29
CA ARG A 51 -22.18 9.79 -7.50
C ARG A 51 -21.81 8.31 -7.30
N PRO A 52 -21.87 7.79 -6.06
CA PRO A 52 -21.62 6.38 -5.78
C PRO A 52 -22.45 5.42 -6.65
N LEU A 53 -22.02 4.17 -6.72
CA LEU A 53 -22.74 3.10 -7.39
C LEU A 53 -24.09 2.88 -6.71
N SER A 54 -25.16 2.92 -7.50
CA SER A 54 -26.51 2.67 -6.99
C SER A 54 -26.65 1.24 -6.47
N GLN A 55 -27.42 1.04 -5.41
CA GLN A 55 -27.60 -0.26 -4.75
C GLN A 55 -28.00 -1.41 -5.69
N ARG A 56 -28.83 -1.12 -6.71
CA ARG A 56 -29.27 -2.12 -7.70
C ARG A 56 -28.14 -2.68 -8.57
N LEU A 57 -27.02 -1.97 -8.65
CA LEU A 57 -25.85 -2.34 -9.46
C LEU A 57 -24.70 -2.89 -8.61
N TRP A 58 -24.89 -3.07 -7.30
CA TRP A 58 -23.84 -3.60 -6.45
C TRP A 58 -23.48 -5.04 -6.86
N PRO A 59 -22.20 -5.33 -7.15
CA PRO A 59 -21.74 -6.68 -7.46
C PRO A 59 -21.85 -7.66 -6.28
N ILE A 60 -21.81 -7.15 -5.05
CA ILE A 60 -21.83 -7.96 -3.82
C ILE A 60 -23.20 -7.79 -3.16
N ARG A 61 -23.96 -8.87 -3.04
CA ARG A 61 -25.24 -8.84 -2.33
C ARG A 61 -25.04 -8.87 -0.81
N ARG A 62 -26.04 -8.41 -0.06
CA ARG A 62 -26.01 -8.44 1.41
C ARG A 62 -25.83 -9.89 1.88
N GLY A 63 -24.80 -10.13 2.70
CA GLY A 63 -24.47 -11.46 3.24
C GLY A 63 -23.53 -12.29 2.36
N GLU A 64 -23.20 -11.82 1.15
CA GLU A 64 -22.27 -12.51 0.27
C GLU A 64 -20.81 -12.21 0.63
N ARG A 65 -19.93 -13.21 0.46
CA ARG A 65 -18.49 -13.02 0.61
C ARG A 65 -17.94 -12.33 -0.63
N ILE A 66 -17.13 -11.30 -0.44
CA ILE A 66 -16.39 -10.67 -1.55
C ILE A 66 -15.44 -11.68 -2.19
N ARG A 67 -15.36 -11.63 -3.52
CA ARG A 67 -14.43 -12.40 -4.36
C ARG A 67 -13.86 -11.45 -5.39
N LEU A 68 -12.54 -11.48 -5.56
CA LEU A 68 -11.83 -10.62 -6.51
C LEU A 68 -11.23 -11.50 -7.60
N GLU A 69 -11.41 -11.11 -8.86
CA GLU A 69 -10.64 -11.67 -9.96
C GLU A 69 -9.23 -11.07 -9.95
N TYR A 70 -8.25 -11.86 -10.38
CA TYR A 70 -6.86 -11.40 -10.44
C TYR A 70 -6.73 -10.18 -11.38
N PRO A 71 -6.10 -9.07 -10.96
CA PRO A 71 -6.16 -7.78 -11.68
C PRO A 71 -5.21 -7.71 -12.89
N LEU A 72 -4.52 -8.81 -13.21
CA LEU A 72 -3.61 -8.95 -14.34
C LEU A 72 -4.01 -10.18 -15.18
N PRO A 73 -3.65 -10.23 -16.47
CA PRO A 73 -4.01 -11.34 -17.36
C PRO A 73 -3.37 -12.69 -17.01
N TYR A 74 -2.32 -12.69 -16.19
CA TYR A 74 -1.61 -13.88 -15.71
C TYR A 74 -1.13 -13.66 -14.27
N LEU A 75 -0.81 -14.74 -13.55
CA LEU A 75 -0.25 -14.67 -12.21
C LEU A 75 1.13 -14.01 -12.25
N ALA A 76 1.26 -12.86 -11.59
CA ALA A 76 2.49 -12.09 -11.53
C ALA A 76 3.30 -12.47 -10.29
N GLN A 77 4.61 -12.27 -10.37
CA GLN A 77 5.46 -12.31 -9.19
C GLN A 77 5.09 -11.14 -8.26
N GLU A 78 4.83 -11.46 -7.00
CA GLU A 78 4.64 -10.47 -5.96
C GLU A 78 5.98 -10.10 -5.33
N VAL A 79 6.31 -8.80 -5.33
CA VAL A 79 7.60 -8.32 -4.79
C VAL A 79 7.49 -7.54 -3.51
N SER A 80 6.29 -7.06 -3.19
CA SER A 80 6.01 -6.48 -1.90
C SER A 80 4.59 -6.82 -1.47
N PRO A 81 4.41 -7.72 -0.50
CA PRO A 81 3.11 -8.01 0.07
C PRO A 81 2.58 -6.87 0.92
N TYR A 82 1.29 -6.94 1.22
CA TYR A 82 0.67 -6.14 2.27
C TYR A 82 1.41 -6.37 3.59
N GLY A 83 1.70 -5.30 4.33
CA GLY A 83 2.36 -5.40 5.64
C GLY A 83 3.51 -4.43 5.86
N TRP A 84 4.24 -4.63 6.97
CA TRP A 84 5.27 -3.68 7.41
C TRP A 84 6.50 -3.64 6.49
N ARG A 85 6.83 -2.44 5.99
CA ARG A 85 8.06 -2.11 5.27
C ARG A 85 8.84 -1.04 6.03
N PHE A 86 10.15 -1.22 6.17
CA PHE A 86 10.99 -0.19 6.76
C PHE A 86 11.29 0.90 5.72
N SER A 87 11.10 2.16 6.09
CA SER A 87 11.47 3.30 5.26
C SER A 87 12.80 3.86 5.77
N ASP A 88 13.90 3.56 5.06
CA ASP A 88 15.25 4.05 5.43
C ASP A 88 15.30 5.58 5.51
N HIS A 89 14.69 6.26 4.53
CA HIS A 89 14.63 7.72 4.50
C HIS A 89 13.89 8.34 5.70
N ARG A 90 12.95 7.62 6.33
CA ARG A 90 12.16 8.12 7.47
C ARG A 90 12.54 7.47 8.80
N GLY A 91 13.50 6.55 8.81
CA GLY A 91 13.91 5.79 9.99
C GLY A 91 12.78 4.99 10.66
N LYS A 92 11.69 4.64 9.96
CA LYS A 92 10.51 4.01 10.59
C LYS A 92 9.80 3.00 9.72
N TRP A 93 9.14 2.04 10.37
CA TRP A 93 8.23 1.10 9.74
C TRP A 93 6.96 1.80 9.25
N ARG A 94 6.52 1.43 8.05
CA ARG A 94 5.27 1.89 7.43
C ARG A 94 4.54 0.69 6.87
N LEU A 95 3.22 0.69 6.98
CA LEU A 95 2.45 -0.38 6.39
C LEU A 95 2.28 -0.15 4.89
N HIS A 96 2.62 -1.17 4.12
CA HIS A 96 2.25 -1.30 2.73
C HIS A 96 0.80 -1.77 2.65
N THR A 97 -0.06 -0.94 2.07
CA THR A 97 -1.52 -1.09 2.11
C THR A 97 -2.09 -1.87 0.93
N GLY A 98 -1.21 -2.50 0.14
CA GLY A 98 -1.55 -3.25 -1.05
C GLY A 98 -0.51 -4.31 -1.41
N HIS A 99 -0.63 -4.83 -2.63
CA HIS A 99 0.27 -5.80 -3.22
C HIS A 99 0.93 -5.19 -4.46
N ASP A 100 2.25 -5.30 -4.53
CA ASP A 100 3.04 -4.89 -5.69
C ASP A 100 3.27 -6.10 -6.58
N LEU A 101 2.57 -6.14 -7.72
CA LEU A 101 2.58 -7.23 -8.70
C LEU A 101 3.46 -6.86 -9.90
N ILE A 102 4.59 -7.53 -10.08
CA ILE A 102 5.50 -7.24 -11.20
C ILE A 102 4.88 -7.68 -12.52
N ALA A 103 4.82 -6.73 -13.45
CA ALA A 103 4.48 -6.98 -14.83
C ALA A 103 5.18 -5.97 -15.73
N PRO A 104 5.49 -6.31 -17.00
CA PRO A 104 6.02 -5.37 -17.96
C PRO A 104 5.14 -4.11 -18.09
N ALA A 105 5.77 -2.97 -18.29
CA ALA A 105 5.03 -1.75 -18.62
C ALA A 105 4.19 -1.97 -19.89
N GLY A 106 2.94 -1.52 -19.87
CA GLY A 106 1.99 -1.77 -20.95
C GLY A 106 1.11 -3.00 -20.74
N THR A 107 1.43 -3.93 -19.83
CA THR A 107 0.53 -5.05 -19.50
C THR A 107 -0.85 -4.53 -19.11
N GLY A 108 -1.91 -5.16 -19.62
CA GLY A 108 -3.29 -4.76 -19.32
C GLY A 108 -3.63 -4.94 -17.85
N VAL A 109 -4.25 -3.93 -17.24
CA VAL A 109 -4.79 -3.99 -15.88
C VAL A 109 -6.30 -4.18 -15.99
N LEU A 110 -6.80 -5.21 -15.30
CA LEU A 110 -8.19 -5.63 -15.36
C LEU A 110 -8.93 -5.26 -14.08
N ALA A 111 -10.22 -4.92 -14.19
CA ALA A 111 -11.06 -4.68 -13.03
C ALA A 111 -11.24 -6.00 -12.24
N ALA A 112 -10.80 -6.01 -10.99
CA ALA A 112 -10.93 -7.17 -10.10
C ALA A 112 -12.38 -7.46 -9.69
N LEU A 113 -13.26 -6.45 -9.77
CA LEU A 113 -14.67 -6.56 -9.45
C LEU A 113 -15.47 -5.48 -10.21
N SER A 114 -16.70 -5.80 -10.65
CA SER A 114 -17.59 -4.84 -11.29
C SER A 114 -17.85 -3.64 -10.39
N GLY A 115 -18.02 -2.45 -10.96
CA GLY A 115 -18.23 -1.25 -10.16
C GLY A 115 -18.38 0.01 -10.99
N LYS A 116 -18.11 1.14 -10.36
CA LYS A 116 -18.06 2.46 -11.01
C LYS A 116 -16.72 3.12 -10.74
N ALA A 117 -16.11 3.71 -11.75
CA ALA A 117 -14.91 4.51 -11.56
C ALA A 117 -15.24 5.79 -10.77
N LEU A 118 -14.73 5.91 -9.55
CA LEU A 118 -14.87 7.15 -8.77
C LEU A 118 -13.79 8.17 -9.17
N MET A 119 -12.58 7.69 -9.42
CA MET A 119 -11.42 8.56 -9.62
C MET A 119 -10.47 7.95 -10.64
N VAL A 120 -9.94 8.79 -11.51
CA VAL A 120 -8.86 8.48 -12.46
C VAL A 120 -7.95 9.70 -12.54
N GLN A 121 -6.86 9.72 -11.77
CA GLN A 121 -5.94 10.88 -11.78
C GLN A 121 -4.56 10.55 -11.18
N PRO A 122 -3.53 11.38 -11.45
CA PRO A 122 -2.25 11.30 -10.74
C PRO A 122 -2.40 11.67 -9.26
N ILE A 123 -1.88 10.82 -8.37
CA ILE A 123 -1.83 11.04 -6.93
C ILE A 123 -0.38 10.96 -6.48
N SER A 124 0.04 11.86 -5.58
CA SER A 124 1.39 11.82 -5.01
C SER A 124 1.67 10.47 -4.35
N GLY A 125 2.82 9.88 -4.63
CA GLY A 125 3.15 8.52 -4.22
C GLY A 125 2.59 7.43 -5.14
N TYR A 126 1.28 7.39 -5.38
CA TYR A 126 0.64 6.34 -6.18
C TYR A 126 0.79 6.51 -7.70
N GLY A 127 1.12 7.70 -8.20
CA GLY A 127 1.14 7.97 -9.63
C GLY A 127 -0.27 7.99 -10.22
N LEU A 128 -0.40 7.67 -11.52
CA LEU A 128 -1.71 7.57 -12.15
C LEU A 128 -2.50 6.43 -11.51
N THR A 129 -3.63 6.80 -10.90
CA THR A 129 -4.41 5.93 -10.03
C THR A 129 -5.86 5.86 -10.49
N VAL A 130 -6.41 4.65 -10.47
CA VAL A 130 -7.84 4.36 -10.66
C VAL A 130 -8.41 3.86 -9.34
N VAL A 131 -9.57 4.39 -8.94
CA VAL A 131 -10.37 3.85 -7.83
C VAL A 131 -11.75 3.45 -8.36
N LEU A 132 -12.13 2.20 -8.11
CA LEU A 132 -13.46 1.68 -8.43
C LEU A 132 -14.28 1.52 -7.15
N ASP A 133 -15.53 1.97 -7.18
CA ASP A 133 -16.55 1.72 -6.17
C ASP A 133 -17.37 0.48 -6.53
N HIS A 134 -17.44 -0.44 -5.58
CA HIS A 134 -18.18 -1.70 -5.67
C HIS A 134 -19.45 -1.67 -4.81
N GLY A 135 -19.81 -0.53 -4.25
CA GLY A 135 -20.96 -0.40 -3.37
C GLY A 135 -20.69 -0.89 -1.95
N ASN A 136 -21.63 -0.57 -1.05
CA ASN A 136 -21.55 -0.93 0.38
C ASN A 136 -20.20 -0.57 1.04
N GLY A 137 -19.58 0.51 0.58
CA GLY A 137 -18.29 1.01 1.06
C GLY A 137 -17.06 0.28 0.53
N TRP A 138 -17.20 -0.72 -0.35
CA TRP A 138 -16.06 -1.44 -0.93
C TRP A 138 -15.44 -0.69 -2.10
N GLN A 139 -14.11 -0.65 -2.14
CA GLN A 139 -13.36 -0.06 -3.24
C GLN A 139 -12.15 -0.91 -3.60
N THR A 140 -11.74 -0.87 -4.88
CA THR A 140 -10.41 -1.32 -5.31
C THR A 140 -9.61 -0.15 -5.86
N LEU A 141 -8.31 -0.19 -5.64
CA LEU A 141 -7.37 0.81 -6.11
C LEU A 141 -6.30 0.17 -6.99
N TYR A 142 -5.98 0.84 -8.11
CA TYR A 142 -4.99 0.43 -9.08
C TYR A 142 -4.05 1.60 -9.35
N ALA A 143 -2.78 1.46 -8.99
CA ALA A 143 -1.80 2.54 -9.03
C ALA A 143 -0.56 2.22 -9.88
N HIS A 144 0.32 3.21 -9.98
CA HIS A 144 1.52 3.23 -10.81
C HIS A 144 1.25 3.02 -12.30
N LEU A 145 0.02 3.32 -12.74
CA LEU A 145 -0.40 3.05 -14.11
C LEU A 145 0.40 3.89 -15.11
N LEU A 146 0.65 3.32 -16.29
CA LEU A 146 1.19 4.04 -17.44
C LEU A 146 0.11 4.91 -18.08
N ARG A 147 -1.11 4.35 -18.20
CA ARG A 147 -2.28 5.02 -18.74
C ARG A 147 -3.56 4.41 -18.17
N ALA A 148 -4.61 5.20 -18.09
CA ALA A 148 -5.97 4.72 -17.81
C ALA A 148 -6.74 4.55 -19.12
N ARG A 149 -7.67 3.59 -19.16
CA ARG A 149 -8.55 3.28 -20.30
C ARG A 149 -10.01 3.65 -20.04
N ILE A 150 -10.29 4.20 -18.86
CA ILE A 150 -11.63 4.54 -18.40
C ILE A 150 -11.66 5.98 -17.87
N ARG A 151 -12.85 6.50 -17.62
CA ARG A 151 -13.06 7.85 -17.06
C ARG A 151 -13.90 7.78 -15.78
N PRO A 152 -13.79 8.79 -14.87
CA PRO A 152 -14.68 8.88 -13.71
C PRO A 152 -16.16 8.84 -14.12
N GLY A 153 -16.98 8.15 -13.34
CA GLY A 153 -18.41 7.92 -13.59
C GLY A 153 -18.74 6.69 -14.44
N GLN A 154 -17.77 6.12 -15.15
CA GLN A 154 -17.99 4.96 -16.02
C GLN A 154 -18.33 3.70 -15.19
N LEU A 155 -19.31 2.93 -15.66
CA LEU A 155 -19.62 1.60 -15.15
C LEU A 155 -18.65 0.57 -15.76
N ILE A 156 -18.12 -0.30 -14.92
CA ILE A 156 -17.06 -1.26 -15.23
C ILE A 156 -17.53 -2.64 -14.83
N GLN A 157 -17.30 -3.64 -15.68
CA GLN A 157 -17.53 -5.04 -15.37
C GLN A 157 -16.23 -5.71 -14.91
N THR A 158 -16.36 -6.74 -14.07
CA THR A 158 -15.22 -7.59 -13.69
C THR A 158 -14.50 -8.10 -14.95
N GLY A 159 -13.18 -7.93 -15.01
CA GLY A 159 -12.35 -8.34 -16.13
C GLY A 159 -12.18 -7.30 -17.24
N ASP A 160 -12.88 -6.16 -17.18
CA ASP A 160 -12.70 -5.08 -18.15
C ASP A 160 -11.29 -4.49 -18.07
N LEU A 161 -10.73 -4.11 -19.23
CA LEU A 161 -9.45 -3.40 -19.30
C LEU A 161 -9.62 -1.96 -18.81
N ILE A 162 -9.03 -1.64 -17.66
CA ILE A 162 -9.14 -0.32 -17.03
C ILE A 162 -7.90 0.55 -17.18
N GLY A 163 -6.76 -0.06 -17.53
CA GLY A 163 -5.49 0.64 -17.62
C GLY A 163 -4.37 -0.25 -18.12
N ASN A 164 -3.16 0.28 -18.06
CA ASN A 164 -1.95 -0.48 -18.34
C ASN A 164 -0.92 -0.25 -17.23
N VAL A 165 -0.20 -1.31 -16.87
CA VAL A 165 0.91 -1.29 -15.91
C VAL A 165 1.95 -0.26 -16.33
N GLY A 166 2.51 0.45 -15.36
CA GLY A 166 3.53 1.47 -15.60
C GLY A 166 4.51 1.57 -14.43
N LYS A 167 5.11 2.76 -14.32
CA LYS A 167 6.08 3.14 -13.28
C LYS A 167 5.88 4.62 -12.90
N SER A 168 4.62 5.08 -12.86
CA SER A 168 4.32 6.46 -12.46
C SER A 168 4.31 6.62 -10.93
N GLY A 169 4.55 7.83 -10.42
CA GLY A 169 4.63 8.06 -8.97
C GLY A 169 5.91 7.50 -8.36
N HIS A 170 5.83 6.97 -7.14
CA HIS A 170 6.98 6.42 -6.40
C HIS A 170 7.17 4.92 -6.65
N ALA A 171 7.28 4.53 -7.92
CA ALA A 171 7.57 3.15 -8.31
C ALA A 171 9.04 3.00 -8.71
N SER A 172 9.75 2.02 -8.13
CA SER A 172 11.15 1.73 -8.47
C SER A 172 11.29 0.91 -9.76
N THR A 173 10.33 0.04 -10.05
CA THR A 173 10.23 -0.80 -11.26
C THR A 173 8.81 -0.78 -11.82
N ALA A 174 8.60 -1.30 -13.02
CA ALA A 174 7.25 -1.45 -13.55
C ALA A 174 6.48 -2.53 -12.79
N HIS A 175 5.35 -2.15 -12.19
CA HIS A 175 4.47 -3.05 -11.45
C HIS A 175 3.07 -2.43 -11.30
N LEU A 176 2.10 -3.26 -10.96
CA LEU A 176 0.79 -2.81 -10.49
C LEU A 176 0.81 -2.79 -8.96
N HIS A 177 0.50 -1.64 -8.38
CA HIS A 177 0.11 -1.58 -6.96
C HIS A 177 -1.41 -1.72 -6.85
N PHE A 178 -1.86 -2.75 -6.16
CA PHE A 178 -3.27 -3.11 -6.03
C PHE A 178 -3.72 -3.14 -4.56
N GLU A 179 -4.85 -2.49 -4.26
CA GLU A 179 -5.43 -2.51 -2.93
C GLU A 179 -6.92 -2.89 -2.95
N LEU A 180 -7.34 -3.54 -1.87
CA LEU A 180 -8.75 -3.64 -1.48
C LEU A 180 -8.99 -2.71 -0.29
N ARG A 181 -10.06 -1.91 -0.37
CA ARG A 181 -10.43 -0.96 0.68
C ARG A 181 -11.90 -1.09 1.07
N ARG A 182 -12.21 -0.69 2.30
CA ARG A 182 -13.57 -0.65 2.82
C ARG A 182 -13.82 0.56 3.72
N PHE A 183 -14.91 1.28 3.49
CA PHE A 183 -15.42 2.30 4.40
C PHE A 183 -16.01 1.62 5.64
N LYS A 184 -15.44 1.92 6.81
CA LYS A 184 -15.91 1.42 8.09
C LYS A 184 -15.65 2.47 9.18
N ASN A 185 -16.62 2.68 10.06
CA ASN A 185 -16.49 3.59 11.21
C ASN A 185 -16.06 5.02 10.82
N GLY A 186 -16.58 5.54 9.71
CA GLY A 186 -16.25 6.90 9.24
C GLY A 186 -14.89 7.02 8.55
N GLN A 187 -14.15 5.93 8.36
CA GLN A 187 -12.81 5.93 7.78
C GLN A 187 -12.68 4.91 6.65
N MET A 188 -11.73 5.15 5.76
CA MET A 188 -11.36 4.21 4.73
C MET A 188 -10.26 3.29 5.23
N MET A 189 -10.47 1.98 5.11
CA MET A 189 -9.57 0.97 5.64
C MET A 189 -9.02 0.10 4.51
N ALA A 190 -7.70 -0.04 4.40
CA ALA A 190 -7.07 -1.05 3.57
C ALA A 190 -7.18 -2.43 4.22
N ILE A 191 -7.42 -3.45 3.39
CA ILE A 191 -7.56 -4.86 3.75
C ILE A 191 -6.62 -5.64 2.82
N ASP A 192 -5.96 -6.68 3.34
CA ASP A 192 -5.18 -7.61 2.54
C ASP A 192 -6.07 -8.30 1.47
N PRO A 193 -5.89 -8.03 0.17
CA PRO A 193 -6.64 -8.69 -0.90
C PRO A 193 -6.20 -10.13 -1.18
N ALA A 194 -4.99 -10.57 -0.81
CA ALA A 194 -4.46 -11.87 -1.23
C ALA A 194 -5.37 -13.07 -0.93
N PRO A 195 -6.02 -13.17 0.26
CA PRO A 195 -6.93 -14.28 0.56
C PRO A 195 -8.21 -14.29 -0.30
N LEU A 196 -8.47 -13.21 -1.04
CA LEU A 196 -9.70 -12.98 -1.80
C LEU A 196 -9.48 -13.02 -3.32
N LEU A 197 -8.22 -12.98 -3.76
CA LEU A 197 -7.82 -13.01 -5.17
C LEU A 197 -7.98 -14.41 -5.75
N GLN A 198 -8.70 -14.50 -6.86
CA GLN A 198 -8.92 -15.73 -7.62
C GLN A 198 -8.28 -15.59 -9.00
N LEU A 199 -7.55 -16.62 -9.40
CA LEU A 199 -7.08 -16.70 -10.78
C LEU A 199 -8.26 -16.89 -11.71
N ARG A 200 -8.28 -16.10 -12.78
CA ARG A 200 -9.26 -16.26 -13.85
C ARG A 200 -9.17 -17.68 -14.37
N LYS A 201 -10.27 -18.44 -14.25
CA LYS A 201 -10.41 -19.69 -14.98
C LYS A 201 -10.50 -19.30 -16.45
N THR A 202 -9.42 -19.50 -17.21
CA THR A 202 -9.50 -19.41 -18.67
C THR A 202 -10.54 -20.44 -19.10
N SER A 203 -11.68 -19.98 -19.64
CA SER A 203 -12.57 -20.85 -20.37
C SER A 203 -11.79 -21.39 -21.55
N ARG A 204 -11.30 -22.64 -21.44
CA ARG A 204 -10.89 -23.40 -22.62
C ARG A 204 -12.16 -23.55 -23.45
N ARG A 205 -12.29 -22.74 -24.50
CA ARG A 205 -13.17 -23.05 -25.63
C ARG A 205 -12.41 -23.99 -26.55
#